data_AF-A0A409WSE1-F1
#
_entry.id   AF-A0A409WSE1-F1
#
_cell.length_a   1.000
_cell.length_b   1.000
_cell.length_c   1.000
_cell.angle_alpha   90.00
_cell.angle_beta   90.00
_cell.angle_gamma   90.00
#
_symmetry.space_group_name_H-M   'P 1'
#
loop_
_entity.id
_entity.type
_entity.pdbx_description
1 polymer ?
#
loop_
_entity_poly.entity_id
_entity_poly.type
_entity_poly.pdbx_seq_one_letter_code
_entity_poly.pdbx_strand_id
1 'polypeptide(L)' 'MSTTLSSARYGKTNVRVFRIVRQGAWHHVVEYSVEALLEGDISTSYTEADNSVVVATDSSE' A
#
# COMPACT_ATOMS: atom_id res chain seq x y z
N MET A 1 -17.04 -11.17 -27.32
CA MET A 1 -17.19 -10.33 -26.11
C MET A 1 -15.81 -9.88 -25.67
N SER A 2 -15.64 -8.60 -25.38
CA SER A 2 -14.40 -8.06 -24.79
C SER A 2 -14.54 -8.08 -23.27
N THR A 3 -13.52 -8.56 -22.57
CA THR A 3 -13.47 -8.61 -21.10
C THR A 3 -12.78 -7.36 -20.59
N THR A 4 -13.31 -6.71 -19.55
CA THR A 4 -12.73 -5.51 -18.94
C THR A 4 -12.55 -5.69 -17.44
N LEU A 5 -11.55 -5.02 -16.87
CA LEU A 5 -11.32 -4.99 -15.43
C LEU A 5 -12.35 -4.09 -14.76
N SER A 6 -13.22 -4.65 -13.92
CA SER A 6 -14.31 -3.90 -13.27
C SER A 6 -13.86 -3.07 -12.07
N SER A 7 -12.89 -3.58 -11.30
CA SER A 7 -12.31 -2.90 -10.13
C SER A 7 -11.01 -3.57 -9.72
N ALA A 8 -10.04 -2.79 -9.25
CA ALA A 8 -8.83 -3.31 -8.63
C ALA A 8 -8.34 -2.38 -7.51
N ARG A 9 -7.93 -3.00 -6.40
CA ARG A 9 -7.18 -2.41 -5.31
C ARG A 9 -5.96 -3.27 -5.05
N TYR A 10 -4.82 -2.64 -4.85
CA TYR A 10 -3.58 -3.36 -4.53
C TYR A 10 -2.74 -2.54 -3.56
N GLY A 11 -1.84 -3.19 -2.84
CA GLY A 11 -0.97 -2.53 -1.89
C GLY A 11 -0.43 -3.48 -0.85
N LYS A 12 -0.05 -2.94 0.30
CA LYS A 12 0.57 -3.68 1.40
C LYS A 12 -0.34 -3.66 2.62
N THR A 13 -0.46 -4.82 3.25
CA THR A 13 -1.24 -5.03 4.48
C THR A 13 -0.31 -5.48 5.60
N ASN A 14 -0.74 -5.28 6.85
CA ASN A 14 -0.03 -5.76 8.05
C ASN A 14 1.40 -5.18 8.21
N VAL A 15 1.61 -3.93 7.80
CA VAL A 15 2.84 -3.19 8.12
C VAL A 15 2.77 -2.76 9.59
N ARG A 16 3.67 -3.29 10.42
CA ARG A 16 3.72 -2.97 11.86
C ARG A 16 4.72 -1.86 12.11
N VAL A 17 4.21 -0.70 12.57
CA VAL A 17 5.04 0.46 12.88
C VAL A 17 5.00 0.73 14.38
N PHE A 18 6.16 0.61 15.03
CA PHE A 18 6.30 1.01 16.43
C PHE A 18 6.91 2.41 16.50
N ARG A 19 6.11 3.40 16.90
CA ARG A 19 6.54 4.80 17.01
C ARG A 19 6.79 5.18 18.47
N ILE A 20 7.92 5.83 18.70
CA ILE A 20 8.28 6.44 19.97
C ILE A 20 8.43 7.94 19.78
N VAL A 21 7.67 8.74 20.53
CA VAL A 21 7.87 10.19 20.64
C VAL A 21 8.54 10.45 21.98
N ARG A 22 9.79 10.94 21.94
CA ARG A 22 10.60 11.21 23.15
C ARG A 22 10.41 12.65 23.61
N GLN A 23 10.03 12.86 24.86
CA GLN A 23 9.78 14.17 25.48
C GLN A 23 10.43 14.25 26.87
N GLY A 24 11.70 14.70 26.91
CA GLY A 24 12.47 14.79 28.15
C GLY A 24 12.63 13.42 28.82
N ALA A 25 12.18 13.31 30.07
CA ALA A 25 12.21 12.06 30.83
C ALA A 25 11.12 11.05 30.42
N TRP A 26 10.15 11.45 29.59
CA TRP A 26 9.00 10.62 29.22
C TRP A 26 9.05 10.22 27.75
N HIS A 27 8.70 8.96 27.47
CA HIS A 27 8.51 8.45 26.12
C HIS A 27 7.03 8.10 25.91
N HIS A 28 6.43 8.63 24.84
CA HIS A 28 5.11 8.25 24.39
C HIS A 28 5.27 7.19 23.30
N VAL A 29 4.66 6.03 23.50
CA VAL A 29 4.78 4.89 22.58
C VAL A 29 3.43 4.56 21.98
N VAL A 30 3.45 4.13 20.73
CA VAL A 30 2.27 3.64 20.03
C VAL A 30 2.72 2.64 18.97
N GLU A 31 1.94 1.58 18.83
CA GLU A 31 2.11 0.59 17.77
C GLU A 31 0.93 0.69 16.81
N TYR A 32 1.22 0.75 15.51
CA TYR A 32 0.22 0.76 14.45
C TYR A 32 0.28 -0.55 13.66
N SER A 33 -0.88 -1.08 13.31
CA SER A 33 -1.04 -2.01 12.20
C SER A 33 -1.62 -1.22 11.03
N VAL A 34 -0.86 -1.09 9.95
CA VAL A 34 -1.18 -0.22 8.81
C VAL A 34 -1.50 -1.05 7.57
N GLU A 35 -2.50 -0.59 6.83
CA GLU A 35 -2.86 -1.04 5.49
C GLU A 35 -2.91 0.16 4.55
N ALA A 36 -2.24 0.05 3.41
CA ALA A 36 -2.25 1.06 2.36
C ALA A 36 -2.61 0.40 1.03
N LEU A 37 -3.74 0.80 0.46
CA LEU A 37 -4.26 0.31 -0.81
C LEU A 37 -4.39 1.47 -1.81
N LEU A 38 -4.03 1.21 -3.06
CA LEU A 38 -4.09 2.14 -4.17
C LEU A 38 -5.13 1.68 -5.20
N GLU A 39 -5.77 2.67 -5.84
CA GLU A 39 -6.70 2.54 -6.96
C GLU A 39 -6.27 3.50 -8.08
N GLY A 40 -6.56 3.16 -9.33
CA GLY A 40 -6.23 3.99 -10.49
C GLY A 40 -6.30 3.23 -11.82
N ASP A 41 -5.73 3.82 -12.87
CA ASP A 41 -5.60 3.17 -14.19
C ASP A 41 -4.53 2.07 -14.14
N ILE A 42 -4.95 0.88 -13.70
CA ILE A 42 -4.10 -0.32 -13.54
C ILE A 42 -4.44 -1.45 -14.52
N SER A 43 -5.41 -1.24 -15.42
CA SER A 43 -5.92 -2.29 -16.31
C SER A 43 -4.83 -2.99 -17.12
N THR A 44 -3.86 -2.24 -17.65
CA THR A 44 -2.74 -2.74 -18.45
C THR A 44 -1.87 -3.74 -17.69
N SER A 45 -1.72 -3.60 -16.37
CA SER A 45 -1.01 -4.59 -15.53
C SER A 45 -1.74 -5.93 -15.49
N TYR A 46 -3.09 -5.93 -15.48
CA TYR A 46 -3.91 -7.14 -15.43
C TYR A 46 -4.16 -7.77 -16.80
N THR A 47 -4.21 -6.98 -17.88
CA THR A 47 -4.57 -7.45 -19.22
C THR A 47 -3.36 -7.66 -20.13
N GLU A 48 -2.27 -6.93 -19.91
CA GLU A 48 -1.09 -6.89 -20.79
C GLU A 48 0.22 -7.15 -20.06
N ALA A 49 0.18 -7.35 -18.73
CA ALA A 49 1.35 -7.48 -17.86
C ALA A 49 2.31 -6.28 -17.89
N ASP A 50 1.81 -5.09 -18.29
CA ASP A 50 2.57 -3.85 -18.20
C ASP A 50 2.46 -3.26 -16.79
N ASN A 51 3.55 -3.39 -16.02
CA ASN A 51 3.65 -2.87 -14.66
C ASN A 51 4.19 -1.44 -14.58
N SER A 52 4.31 -0.71 -15.69
CA SER A 52 4.77 0.70 -15.70
C SER A 52 3.89 1.63 -14.85
N VAL A 53 2.62 1.27 -14.66
CA VAL A 53 1.63 1.98 -13.84
C VAL A 53 1.59 1.50 -12.38
N VAL A 54 2.37 0.48 -12.02
CA VAL A 54 2.35 -0.15 -10.70
C VAL A 54 3.41 0.46 -9.79
N VAL A 55 3.00 0.90 -8.61
CA VAL A 55 3.91 1.20 -7.50
C VAL A 55 4.22 -0.11 -6.78
N ALA A 56 5.49 -0.49 -6.65
CA ALA A 56 5.84 -1.73 -5.96
C ALA A 56 5.33 -1.70 -4.51
N THR A 57 4.81 -2.83 -4.02
CA THR A 57 4.25 -2.89 -2.66
C THR A 57 5.30 -2.65 -1.56
N ASP A 58 6.58 -2.87 -1.84
CA ASP A 58 7.69 -2.51 -0.95
C ASP A 58 7.88 -1.00 -0.81
N SER A 59 7.50 -0.22 -1.82
CA SER A 59 7.68 1.24 -1.82
C SER A 59 6.60 1.94 -0.97
N SER A 60 5.62 1.17 -0.48
CA SER A 60 4.59 1.62 0.47
C SER A 60 4.89 1.18 1.92
N GLU A 61 6.11 0.67 2.20
CA GLU A 61 6.64 0.43 3.55
C GLU A 61 7.15 1.72 4.22
#